data_AF-S4RXE0-F1
#
_entry.id   AF-S4RXE0-F1
#
_cell.length_a   1.000
_cell.length_b   1.000
_cell.length_c   1.000
_cell.angle_alpha   90.00
_cell.angle_beta   90.00
_cell.angle_gamma   90.00
#
_symmetry.space_group_name_H-M   'P 1'
#
loop_
_entity.id
_entity.type
_entity.pdbx_description
1 polymer ?
#
loop_
_entity_poly.entity_id
_entity_poly.type
_entity_poly.pdbx_seq_one_letter_code
_entity_poly.pdbx_strand_id
1 'polypeptide(L)'
;CIKNHRSLGISCAVPQEGIMMVLFGLEYFLRIWAAGCCCRYRGWQGRLRFARKPFCIIDSIVLVASLAVIAAGTQGNIFATSALRSLRFLQILRMVRMDRRGGTWKLLGSVVYAHSKELITAWYIGFLALVFSSFLVYLAEKDDNKDQFATYADALWWGTITLTTIGYGDKTPKTWLGRMLAAGFALLGISFFALPA
;
A
#
# COMPACT_ATOMS: atom_id res chain seq x y z
N CYS A 1 25.42 -10.58 21.23
CA CYS A 1 25.54 -9.39 20.34
C CYS A 1 24.20 -8.80 19.86
N ILE A 2 23.26 -9.57 19.27
CA ILE A 2 22.00 -9.02 18.69
C ILE A 2 21.06 -8.34 19.70
N LYS A 3 21.01 -8.83 20.96
CA LYS A 3 20.21 -8.19 22.03
C LYS A 3 20.71 -6.79 22.39
N ASN A 4 22.02 -6.53 22.32
CA ASN A 4 22.63 -5.27 22.72
C ASN A 4 22.45 -4.17 21.64
N HIS A 5 22.52 -4.53 20.35
CA HIS A 5 22.15 -3.60 19.27
C HIS A 5 20.67 -3.24 19.27
N ARG A 6 19.80 -4.20 19.62
CA ARG A 6 18.35 -3.94 19.72
C ARG A 6 18.05 -3.03 20.91
N SER A 7 18.69 -3.21 22.07
CA SER A 7 18.50 -2.34 23.24
C SER A 7 19.05 -0.93 23.02
N LEU A 8 20.23 -0.76 22.40
CA LEU A 8 20.75 0.56 22.05
C LEU A 8 19.86 1.30 21.03
N GLY A 9 19.36 0.60 20.01
CA GLY A 9 18.43 1.19 19.05
C GLY A 9 17.10 1.62 19.68
N ILE A 10 16.63 0.89 20.70
CA ILE A 10 15.40 1.25 21.45
C ILE A 10 15.65 2.46 22.35
N SER A 11 16.78 2.53 23.06
CA SER A 11 17.09 3.65 23.96
C SER A 11 17.28 4.99 23.24
N CYS A 12 17.81 5.00 22.02
CA CYS A 12 17.93 6.22 21.21
C CYS A 12 16.64 6.59 20.45
N ALA A 13 15.82 5.61 20.07
CA ALA A 13 14.57 5.86 19.34
C ALA A 13 13.52 6.55 20.23
N VAL A 14 13.33 6.11 21.48
CA VAL A 14 12.26 6.66 22.35
C VAL A 14 12.37 8.18 22.58
N PRO A 15 13.55 8.76 22.90
CA PRO A 15 13.72 10.21 23.02
C PRO A 15 13.46 10.95 21.69
N GLN A 16 13.93 10.40 20.57
CA GLN A 16 13.76 11.01 19.24
C GLN A 16 12.28 11.04 18.81
N GLU A 17 11.56 9.95 19.08
CA GLU A 17 10.12 9.82 18.80
C GLU A 17 9.29 10.81 19.64
N GLY A 18 9.66 11.01 20.91
CA GLY A 18 9.04 12.02 21.78
C GLY A 18 9.25 13.45 21.29
N ILE A 19 10.47 13.80 20.87
CA ILE A 19 10.80 15.13 20.32
C ILE A 19 10.02 15.37 19.03
N MET A 20 10.01 14.40 18.10
CA MET A 20 9.21 14.51 16.87
C MET A 20 7.72 14.65 17.17
N MET A 21 7.18 13.90 18.13
CA MET A 21 5.78 14.01 18.52
C MET A 21 5.42 15.41 19.03
N VAL A 22 6.24 16.00 19.88
CA VAL A 22 6.02 17.37 20.39
C VAL A 22 6.10 18.37 19.24
N LEU A 23 7.10 18.26 18.36
CA LEU A 23 7.24 19.13 17.19
C LEU A 23 6.04 18.99 16.23
N PHE A 24 5.58 17.77 15.95
CA PHE A 24 4.41 17.53 15.10
C PHE A 24 3.10 17.99 15.73
N GLY A 25 2.93 17.76 17.03
CA GLY A 25 1.79 18.28 17.78
C GLY A 25 1.76 19.81 17.71
N LEU A 26 2.90 20.46 17.98
CA LEU A 26 3.03 21.91 17.89
C LEU A 26 2.76 22.43 16.47
N GLU A 27 3.32 21.81 15.42
CA GLU A 27 3.05 22.15 14.03
C GLU A 27 1.54 22.04 13.72
N TYR A 28 0.88 20.95 14.14
CA TYR A 28 -0.56 20.73 13.94
C TYR A 28 -1.41 21.82 14.63
N PHE A 29 -1.11 22.11 15.91
CA PHE A 29 -1.82 23.15 16.66
C PHE A 29 -1.61 24.55 16.07
N LEU A 30 -0.36 24.91 15.73
CA LEU A 30 -0.03 26.18 15.09
C LEU A 30 -0.72 26.32 13.73
N ARG A 31 -0.82 25.23 12.96
CA ARG A 31 -1.50 25.22 11.65
C ARG A 31 -3.00 25.43 11.77
N ILE A 32 -3.67 24.81 12.76
CA ILE A 32 -5.09 25.05 13.04
C ILE A 32 -5.34 26.47 13.54
N TRP A 33 -4.45 26.99 14.38
CA TRP A 33 -4.54 28.35 14.89
C TRP A 33 -4.36 29.38 13.78
N ALA A 34 -3.32 29.24 12.96
CA ALA A 34 -3.05 30.10 11.79
C ALA A 34 -4.15 30.02 10.72
N ALA A 35 -4.81 28.87 10.55
CA ALA A 35 -5.97 28.75 9.64
C ALA A 35 -7.14 29.68 10.05
N GLY A 36 -7.21 30.10 11.32
CA GLY A 36 -8.18 31.07 11.81
C GLY A 36 -7.97 32.51 11.31
N CYS A 37 -6.80 32.84 10.76
CA CYS A 37 -6.51 34.17 10.20
C CYS A 37 -7.18 34.38 8.83
N CYS A 38 -7.55 33.31 8.11
CA CYS A 38 -8.28 33.43 6.86
C CYS A 38 -9.77 33.66 7.11
N CYS A 39 -10.34 34.72 6.53
CA CYS A 39 -11.77 35.08 6.65
C CYS A 39 -12.73 33.93 6.27
N ARG A 40 -12.27 32.98 5.42
CA ARG A 40 -13.00 31.77 4.98
C ARG A 40 -13.18 30.71 6.08
N TYR A 41 -12.36 30.71 7.13
CA TYR A 41 -12.36 29.69 8.20
C TYR A 41 -12.57 30.29 9.61
N ARG A 42 -13.19 31.47 9.69
CA ARG A 42 -13.48 32.15 10.96
C ARG A 42 -14.54 31.37 11.76
N GLY A 43 -14.30 31.16 13.05
CA GLY A 43 -15.22 30.44 13.96
C GLY A 43 -14.96 28.92 14.06
N TRP A 44 -15.66 28.27 15.01
CA TRP A 44 -15.49 26.83 15.32
C TRP A 44 -15.83 25.92 14.13
N GLN A 45 -16.86 26.27 13.36
CA GLN A 45 -17.27 25.52 12.15
C GLN A 45 -16.27 25.67 10.99
N GLY A 46 -15.57 26.81 10.90
CA GLY A 46 -14.50 27.04 9.92
C GLY A 46 -13.27 26.19 10.22
N ARG A 47 -12.87 26.12 11.49
CA ARG A 47 -11.75 25.27 11.95
C ARG A 47 -12.02 23.78 11.75
N LEU A 48 -13.24 23.32 12.03
CA LEU A 48 -13.63 21.92 11.81
C LEU A 48 -13.65 21.53 10.33
N ARG A 49 -14.04 22.47 9.44
CA ARG A 49 -13.97 22.27 7.99
C ARG A 49 -12.52 22.13 7.49
N PHE A 50 -11.59 22.87 8.08
CA PHE A 50 -10.16 22.74 7.77
C PHE A 50 -9.59 21.40 8.26
N ALA A 51 -9.96 20.96 9.46
CA ALA A 51 -9.55 19.67 10.02
C ALA A 51 -10.03 18.46 9.20
N ARG A 52 -11.15 18.59 8.47
CA ARG A 52 -11.68 17.55 7.57
C ARG A 52 -10.92 17.40 6.24
N LYS A 53 -9.86 18.19 5.98
CA LYS A 53 -9.00 17.93 4.82
C LYS A 53 -8.25 16.60 5.03
N PRO A 54 -8.13 15.76 3.98
CA PRO A 54 -7.58 14.40 4.12
C PRO A 54 -6.18 14.39 4.75
N PHE A 55 -5.34 15.38 4.44
CA PHE A 55 -4.03 15.56 5.08
C PHE A 55 -4.10 15.83 6.58
N CYS A 56 -5.05 16.66 7.05
CA CYS A 56 -5.23 16.95 8.47
C CYS A 56 -5.82 15.76 9.22
N ILE A 57 -6.67 14.96 8.57
CA ILE A 57 -7.20 13.71 9.16
C ILE A 57 -6.06 12.72 9.38
N ILE A 58 -5.23 12.47 8.35
CA ILE A 58 -4.01 11.64 8.49
C ILE A 58 -3.10 12.24 9.58
N ASP A 59 -3.02 13.58 9.67
CA ASP A 59 -2.22 14.23 10.69
C ASP A 59 -2.69 13.88 12.12
N SER A 60 -3.99 14.03 12.35
CA SER A 60 -4.62 13.71 13.63
C SER A 60 -4.55 12.23 14.01
N ILE A 61 -4.70 11.31 13.03
CA ILE A 61 -4.70 9.87 13.29
C ILE A 61 -3.33 9.42 13.81
N VAL A 62 -2.21 9.81 13.17
CA VAL A 62 -0.88 9.39 13.66
C VAL A 62 -0.55 10.08 14.98
N LEU A 63 -0.99 11.33 15.21
CA LEU A 63 -0.76 12.02 16.48
C LEU A 63 -1.46 11.27 17.62
N VAL A 64 -2.75 10.93 17.45
CA VAL A 64 -3.54 10.17 18.43
C VAL A 64 -2.98 8.75 18.61
N ALA A 65 -2.64 8.06 17.52
CA ALA A 65 -2.05 6.72 17.60
C ALA A 65 -0.69 6.73 18.31
N SER A 66 0.15 7.74 18.09
CA SER A 66 1.45 7.88 18.77
C SER A 66 1.26 8.15 20.27
N LEU A 67 0.29 8.99 20.64
CA LEU A 67 -0.06 9.26 22.04
C LEU A 67 -0.59 7.99 22.74
N ALA A 68 -1.45 7.24 22.08
CA ALA A 68 -1.99 5.99 22.62
C ALA A 68 -0.90 4.94 22.85
N VAL A 69 0.08 4.83 21.95
CA VAL A 69 1.21 3.89 22.11
C VAL A 69 2.11 4.27 23.29
N ILE A 70 2.38 5.56 23.48
CA ILE A 70 3.18 6.04 24.63
C ILE A 70 2.42 5.83 25.94
N ALA A 71 1.12 6.16 26.00
CA ALA A 71 0.28 5.97 27.17
C ALA A 71 0.08 4.48 27.54
N ALA A 72 0.02 3.58 26.56
CA ALA A 72 -0.04 2.14 26.81
C ALA A 72 1.32 1.56 27.25
N GLY A 73 2.43 2.13 26.76
CA GLY A 73 3.79 1.71 27.11
C GLY A 73 4.15 1.95 28.59
N THR A 74 3.47 2.88 29.27
CA THR A 74 3.72 3.17 30.69
C THR A 74 3.13 2.14 31.66
N GLN A 75 2.28 1.21 31.21
CA GLN A 75 1.58 0.25 32.09
C GLN A 75 2.07 -1.21 32.05
N GLY A 76 3.05 -1.60 31.22
CA GLY A 76 3.55 -2.99 31.29
C GLY A 76 4.71 -3.37 30.37
N ASN A 77 5.67 -4.12 30.93
CA ASN A 77 6.91 -4.57 30.29
C ASN A 77 6.70 -5.53 29.09
N ILE A 78 5.51 -6.15 28.99
CA ILE A 78 5.14 -7.11 27.92
C ILE A 78 4.61 -6.38 26.68
N PHE A 79 4.06 -5.18 26.84
CA PHE A 79 3.55 -4.34 25.75
C PHE A 79 4.65 -3.59 24.99
N ALA A 80 5.85 -3.46 25.55
CA ALA A 80 6.99 -2.81 24.89
C ALA A 80 7.32 -3.46 23.54
N THR A 81 7.23 -4.79 23.42
CA THR A 81 7.53 -5.49 22.16
C THR A 81 6.49 -5.23 21.07
N SER A 82 5.21 -5.13 21.44
CA SER A 82 4.09 -4.82 20.52
C SER A 82 4.06 -3.34 20.13
N ALA A 83 4.42 -2.45 21.06
CA ALA A 83 4.59 -1.02 20.82
C ALA A 83 5.69 -0.76 19.79
N LEU A 84 6.82 -1.47 19.88
CA LEU A 84 7.93 -1.36 18.92
C LEU A 84 7.55 -1.77 17.48
N ARG A 85 6.67 -2.77 17.33
CA ARG A 85 6.14 -3.14 16.00
C ARG A 85 5.25 -2.03 15.44
N SER A 86 4.41 -1.44 16.28
CA SER A 86 3.49 -0.35 15.91
C SER A 86 4.24 0.93 15.53
N LEU A 87 5.36 1.24 16.21
CA LEU A 87 6.22 2.38 15.87
C LEU A 87 6.78 2.31 14.45
N ARG A 88 7.13 1.12 13.94
CA ARG A 88 7.61 0.95 12.55
C ARG A 88 6.53 1.27 11.52
N PHE A 89 5.28 0.86 11.77
CA PHE A 89 4.16 1.21 10.90
C PHE A 89 3.86 2.72 10.93
N LEU A 90 3.99 3.35 12.10
CA LEU A 90 3.84 4.81 12.23
C LEU A 90 4.92 5.58 11.46
N GLN A 91 6.14 5.07 11.34
CA GLN A 91 7.20 5.68 10.54
C GLN A 91 6.85 5.72 9.04
N ILE A 92 6.24 4.66 8.50
CA ILE A 92 5.75 4.64 7.11
C ILE A 92 4.65 5.68 6.91
N LEU A 93 3.69 5.78 7.85
CA LEU A 93 2.65 6.80 7.82
C LEU A 93 3.21 8.23 7.89
N ARG A 94 4.36 8.45 8.56
CA ARG A 94 5.05 9.75 8.57
C ARG A 94 5.71 10.06 7.23
N MET A 95 6.29 9.08 6.54
CA MET A 95 6.83 9.28 5.18
C MET A 95 5.73 9.72 4.20
N VAL A 96 4.51 9.19 4.33
CA VAL A 96 3.36 9.60 3.51
C VAL A 96 3.03 11.09 3.67
N ARG A 97 3.32 11.70 4.83
CA ARG A 97 3.11 13.14 5.07
C ARG A 97 4.10 14.05 4.36
N MET A 98 5.26 13.52 3.93
CA MET A 98 6.29 14.32 3.26
C MET A 98 5.79 14.88 1.92
N ASP A 99 4.72 14.31 1.34
CA ASP A 99 3.96 14.90 0.24
C ASP A 99 3.03 16.04 0.72
N ARG A 100 3.65 17.09 1.25
CA ARG A 100 3.03 18.21 1.99
C ARG A 100 2.02 19.03 1.18
N ARG A 101 1.87 18.79 -0.12
CA ARG A 101 0.96 19.54 -1.00
C ARG A 101 -0.05 18.65 -1.74
N GLY A 102 0.09 17.33 -1.68
CA GLY A 102 -0.69 16.41 -2.52
C GLY A 102 -0.57 16.74 -4.01
N GLY A 103 0.50 17.43 -4.39
CA GLY A 103 0.73 17.86 -5.77
C GLY A 103 0.94 16.66 -6.66
N THR A 104 1.75 15.70 -6.18
CA THR A 104 1.98 14.42 -6.86
C THR A 104 0.68 13.64 -7.04
N TRP A 105 -0.15 13.53 -6.00
CA TRP A 105 -1.45 12.86 -6.09
C TRP A 105 -2.44 13.56 -7.01
N LYS A 106 -2.45 14.90 -7.04
CA LYS A 106 -3.29 15.67 -7.97
C LYS A 106 -2.81 15.55 -9.41
N LEU A 107 -1.50 15.56 -9.64
CA LEU A 107 -0.89 15.37 -10.95
C LEU A 107 -1.16 13.95 -11.46
N LEU A 108 -0.88 12.93 -10.65
CA LEU A 108 -1.20 11.53 -10.96
C LEU A 108 -2.70 11.36 -11.23
N GLY A 109 -3.56 11.90 -10.37
CA GLY A 109 -5.01 11.85 -10.57
C GLY A 109 -5.46 12.56 -11.86
N SER A 110 -4.85 13.70 -12.20
CA SER A 110 -5.14 14.42 -13.44
C SER A 110 -4.72 13.64 -14.69
N VAL A 111 -3.56 12.99 -14.65
CA VAL A 111 -3.05 12.16 -15.77
C VAL A 111 -3.91 10.90 -15.92
N VAL A 112 -4.21 10.22 -14.83
CA VAL A 112 -5.10 9.04 -14.83
C VAL A 112 -6.51 9.40 -15.30
N TYR A 113 -7.02 10.58 -14.93
CA TYR A 113 -8.34 11.03 -15.40
C TYR A 113 -8.31 11.37 -16.90
N ALA A 114 -7.24 12.00 -17.40
CA ALA A 114 -7.09 12.31 -18.82
C ALA A 114 -7.04 11.03 -19.69
N HIS A 115 -6.34 9.99 -19.22
CA HIS A 115 -6.16 8.72 -19.93
C HIS A 115 -7.05 7.60 -19.37
N SER A 116 -8.15 7.93 -18.69
CA SER A 116 -8.94 6.94 -17.96
C SER A 116 -9.56 5.90 -18.88
N LYS A 117 -9.94 6.28 -20.10
CA LYS A 117 -10.53 5.37 -21.09
C LYS A 117 -9.52 4.31 -21.54
N GLU A 118 -8.31 4.75 -21.90
CA GLU A 118 -7.23 3.87 -22.35
C GLU A 118 -6.84 2.90 -21.23
N LEU A 119 -6.68 3.43 -20.00
CA LEU A 119 -6.35 2.63 -18.82
C LEU A 119 -7.42 1.57 -18.50
N ILE A 120 -8.71 1.97 -18.52
CA ILE A 120 -9.82 1.04 -18.27
C ILE A 120 -9.88 -0.03 -19.35
N THR A 121 -9.69 0.32 -20.63
CA THR A 121 -9.69 -0.67 -21.72
C THR A 121 -8.54 -1.66 -21.61
N ALA A 122 -7.32 -1.19 -21.31
CA ALA A 122 -6.17 -2.06 -21.11
C ALA A 122 -6.38 -3.00 -19.92
N TRP A 123 -6.90 -2.47 -18.80
CA TRP A 123 -7.18 -3.25 -17.60
C TRP A 123 -8.28 -4.30 -17.84
N TYR A 124 -9.35 -3.93 -18.56
CA TYR A 124 -10.44 -4.84 -18.92
C TYR A 124 -9.96 -6.00 -19.82
N ILE A 125 -9.22 -5.68 -20.89
CA ILE A 125 -8.68 -6.71 -21.82
C ILE A 125 -7.67 -7.60 -21.10
N GLY A 126 -6.77 -7.01 -20.29
CA GLY A 126 -5.80 -7.75 -19.49
C GLY A 126 -6.46 -8.68 -18.47
N PHE A 127 -7.51 -8.21 -17.78
CA PHE A 127 -8.27 -9.04 -16.84
C PHE A 127 -9.00 -10.19 -17.54
N LEU A 128 -9.61 -9.92 -18.70
CA LEU A 128 -10.28 -10.96 -19.49
C LEU A 128 -9.27 -12.01 -19.98
N ALA A 129 -8.11 -11.59 -20.47
CA ALA A 129 -7.02 -12.47 -20.90
C ALA A 129 -6.48 -13.32 -19.73
N LEU A 130 -6.36 -12.74 -18.53
CA LEU A 130 -5.96 -13.45 -17.32
C LEU A 130 -6.94 -14.58 -16.98
N VAL A 131 -8.23 -14.26 -16.88
CA VAL A 131 -9.28 -15.23 -16.52
C VAL A 131 -9.35 -16.36 -17.55
N PHE A 132 -9.31 -16.02 -18.85
CA PHE A 132 -9.32 -17.00 -19.95
C PHE A 132 -8.06 -17.87 -19.96
N SER A 133 -6.88 -17.27 -19.84
CA SER A 133 -5.59 -17.99 -19.82
C SER A 133 -5.54 -18.97 -18.65
N SER A 134 -5.87 -18.52 -17.44
CA SER A 134 -5.90 -19.37 -16.25
C SER A 134 -6.91 -20.50 -16.38
N PHE A 135 -8.08 -20.25 -16.98
CA PHE A 135 -9.08 -21.30 -17.18
C PHE A 135 -8.63 -22.36 -18.19
N LEU A 136 -8.06 -21.95 -19.32
CA LEU A 136 -7.60 -22.88 -20.35
C LEU A 136 -6.39 -23.70 -19.89
N VAL A 137 -5.43 -23.07 -19.18
CA VAL A 137 -4.28 -23.79 -18.61
C VAL A 137 -4.72 -24.72 -17.48
N TYR A 138 -5.68 -24.31 -16.64
CA TYR A 138 -6.26 -25.21 -15.64
C TYR A 138 -6.88 -26.45 -16.29
N LEU A 139 -7.69 -26.28 -17.34
CA LEU A 139 -8.28 -27.43 -18.04
C LEU A 139 -7.23 -28.33 -18.70
N ALA A 140 -6.13 -27.77 -19.19
CA ALA A 140 -5.03 -28.53 -19.78
C ALA A 140 -4.19 -29.29 -18.74
N GLU A 141 -4.05 -28.75 -17.53
CA GLU A 141 -3.14 -29.26 -16.50
C GLU A 141 -3.86 -30.02 -15.36
N LYS A 142 -5.18 -29.93 -15.25
CA LYS A 142 -5.95 -30.52 -14.13
C LYS A 142 -5.78 -32.04 -14.01
N ASP A 143 -5.49 -32.73 -15.10
CA ASP A 143 -5.41 -34.20 -15.13
C ASP A 143 -3.97 -34.68 -14.91
N ASP A 144 -2.98 -34.00 -15.51
CA ASP A 144 -1.55 -34.37 -15.48
C ASP A 144 -0.74 -33.72 -14.34
N ASN A 145 -1.18 -32.58 -13.79
CA ASN A 145 -0.42 -31.78 -12.83
C ASN A 145 -1.27 -31.31 -11.64
N LYS A 146 -1.96 -32.27 -11.02
CA LYS A 146 -2.85 -32.04 -9.86
C LYS A 146 -2.14 -31.42 -8.65
N ASP A 147 -0.84 -31.62 -8.51
CA ASP A 147 -0.07 -31.07 -7.40
C ASP A 147 0.10 -29.54 -7.48
N GLN A 148 0.20 -28.99 -8.70
CA GLN A 148 0.41 -27.56 -8.93
C GLN A 148 -0.87 -26.83 -9.34
N PHE A 149 -1.77 -27.49 -10.06
CA PHE A 149 -3.04 -26.94 -10.56
C PHE A 149 -4.24 -27.71 -9.97
N ALA A 150 -4.26 -27.87 -8.64
CA ALA A 150 -5.35 -28.55 -7.94
C ALA A 150 -6.68 -27.77 -8.06
N THR A 151 -6.63 -26.46 -7.87
CA THR A 151 -7.81 -25.59 -7.89
C THR A 151 -7.70 -24.51 -8.95
N TYR A 152 -8.85 -23.97 -9.37
CA TYR A 152 -8.87 -22.82 -10.27
C TYR A 152 -8.14 -21.59 -9.68
N ALA A 153 -8.14 -21.45 -8.35
CA ALA A 153 -7.39 -20.39 -7.66
C ALA A 153 -5.87 -20.51 -7.88
N ASP A 154 -5.35 -21.74 -7.98
CA ASP A 154 -3.93 -21.98 -8.26
C ASP A 154 -3.53 -21.54 -9.68
N ALA A 155 -4.43 -21.77 -10.65
CA ALA A 155 -4.24 -21.33 -12.02
C ALA A 155 -4.38 -19.81 -12.17
N LEU A 156 -5.27 -19.17 -11.41
CA LEU A 156 -5.36 -17.70 -11.32
C LEU A 156 -4.11 -17.08 -10.73
N TRP A 157 -3.55 -17.68 -9.67
CA TRP A 157 -2.26 -17.25 -9.10
C TRP A 157 -1.15 -17.33 -10.14
N TRP A 158 -1.02 -18.48 -10.80
CA TRP A 158 -0.02 -18.67 -11.87
C TRP A 158 -0.19 -17.64 -13.01
N GLY A 159 -1.42 -17.42 -13.48
CA GLY A 159 -1.71 -16.46 -14.55
C GLY A 159 -1.36 -15.03 -14.14
N THR A 160 -1.66 -14.64 -12.89
CA THR A 160 -1.31 -13.31 -12.36
C THR A 160 0.20 -13.10 -12.33
N ILE A 161 0.97 -14.06 -11.80
CA ILE A 161 2.43 -13.98 -11.70
C ILE A 161 3.11 -14.00 -13.07
N THR A 162 2.51 -14.72 -14.04
CA THR A 162 3.01 -14.80 -15.41
C THR A 162 2.73 -13.52 -16.20
N LEU A 163 1.50 -13.00 -16.15
CA LEU A 163 1.10 -11.78 -16.87
C LEU A 163 1.72 -10.51 -16.31
N THR A 164 1.99 -10.47 -15.00
CA THR A 164 2.76 -9.39 -14.38
C THR A 164 4.28 -9.54 -14.58
N THR A 165 4.73 -10.55 -15.33
CA THR A 165 6.15 -10.85 -15.62
C THR A 165 7.04 -11.09 -14.39
N ILE A 166 6.44 -11.41 -13.23
CA ILE A 166 7.19 -11.73 -12.01
C ILE A 166 7.86 -13.11 -12.13
N GLY A 167 7.10 -14.12 -12.57
CA GLY A 167 7.63 -15.45 -12.90
C GLY A 167 8.35 -16.17 -11.76
N TYR A 168 7.72 -16.32 -10.59
CA TYR A 168 8.32 -17.04 -9.44
C TYR A 168 8.76 -18.48 -9.76
N GLY A 169 8.10 -19.14 -10.70
CA GLY A 169 8.41 -20.52 -11.11
C GLY A 169 7.93 -21.59 -10.12
N ASP A 170 7.09 -21.22 -9.14
CA ASP A 170 6.47 -22.14 -8.17
C ASP A 170 5.43 -23.06 -8.82
N LYS A 171 4.69 -22.56 -9.82
CA LYS A 171 3.74 -23.32 -10.62
C LYS A 171 4.08 -23.15 -12.09
N THR A 172 4.16 -24.25 -12.84
CA THR A 172 4.46 -24.21 -14.28
C THR A 172 3.70 -25.31 -15.02
N PRO A 173 3.14 -25.02 -16.21
CA PRO A 173 2.48 -26.04 -17.02
C PRO A 173 3.49 -27.08 -17.50
N LYS A 174 3.19 -28.36 -17.26
CA LYS A 174 4.03 -29.49 -17.66
C LYS A 174 3.62 -30.05 -19.02
N THR A 175 2.33 -30.02 -19.34
CA THR A 175 1.80 -30.54 -20.59
C THR A 175 2.21 -29.67 -21.77
N TRP A 176 2.38 -30.28 -22.94
CA TRP A 176 2.70 -29.55 -24.17
C TRP A 176 1.60 -28.53 -24.51
N LEU A 177 0.33 -28.94 -24.36
CA LEU A 177 -0.83 -28.11 -24.64
C LEU A 177 -0.90 -26.90 -23.67
N GLY A 178 -0.70 -27.14 -22.37
CA GLY A 178 -0.64 -26.08 -21.36
C GLY A 178 0.49 -25.07 -21.64
N ARG A 179 1.66 -25.55 -22.10
CA ARG A 179 2.79 -24.68 -22.47
C ARG A 179 2.51 -23.83 -23.72
N MET A 180 1.88 -24.41 -24.75
CA MET A 180 1.50 -23.64 -25.95
C MET A 180 0.49 -22.55 -25.63
N LEU A 181 -0.54 -22.88 -24.83
CA LEU A 181 -1.52 -21.91 -24.36
C LEU A 181 -0.86 -20.82 -23.52
N ALA A 182 -0.03 -21.21 -22.56
CA ALA A 182 0.70 -20.28 -21.71
C ALA A 182 1.57 -19.31 -22.51
N ALA A 183 2.32 -19.81 -23.51
CA ALA A 183 3.15 -18.98 -24.36
C ALA A 183 2.32 -17.98 -25.19
N GLY A 184 1.21 -18.44 -25.79
CA GLY A 184 0.33 -17.57 -26.57
C GLY A 184 -0.31 -16.45 -25.74
N PHE A 185 -0.85 -16.80 -24.57
CA PHE A 185 -1.46 -15.81 -23.66
C PHE A 185 -0.44 -14.93 -22.96
N ALA A 186 0.79 -15.40 -22.70
CA ALA A 186 1.85 -14.57 -22.17
C ALA A 186 2.22 -13.47 -23.18
N LEU A 187 2.42 -13.81 -24.45
CA LEU A 187 2.74 -12.83 -25.50
C LEU A 187 1.66 -11.75 -25.63
N LEU A 188 0.39 -12.15 -25.67
CA LEU A 188 -0.73 -11.21 -25.79
C LEU A 188 -0.93 -10.40 -24.50
N GLY A 189 -0.97 -11.07 -23.35
CA GLY A 189 -1.34 -10.45 -22.08
C GLY A 189 -0.27 -9.52 -21.51
N ILE A 190 1.02 -9.82 -21.72
CA ILE A 190 2.12 -8.94 -21.30
C ILE A 190 2.04 -7.61 -22.07
N SER A 191 1.72 -7.62 -23.37
CA SER A 191 1.55 -6.39 -24.15
C SER A 191 0.46 -5.48 -23.57
N PHE A 192 -0.68 -6.04 -23.14
CA PHE A 192 -1.76 -5.24 -22.54
C PHE A 192 -1.45 -4.75 -21.13
N PHE A 193 -0.72 -5.53 -20.33
CA PHE A 193 -0.27 -5.12 -18.98
C PHE A 193 0.85 -4.08 -19.02
N ALA A 194 1.56 -3.95 -20.13
CA ALA A 194 2.61 -2.94 -20.33
C ALA A 194 2.06 -1.57 -20.79
N LEU A 195 0.86 -1.50 -21.38
CA LEU A 195 0.26 -0.23 -21.85
C LEU A 195 -0.01 0.82 -20.75
N PRO A 196 -0.37 0.44 -19.50
CA PRO A 196 -0.57 1.39 -18.40
C PRO A 196 0.69 2.02 -17.81
N ALA A 197 1.88 1.52 -18.15
CA ALA A 197 3.16 1.94 -17.57
C ALA A 197 3.71 3.20 -18.27
#